data_AF-A0A7S2KXT3-F1
#
_entry.id   AF-A0A7S2KXT3-F1
#
_cell.length_a   1.000
_cell.length_b   1.000
_cell.length_c   1.000
_cell.angle_alpha   90.00
_cell.angle_beta   90.00
_cell.angle_gamma   90.00
#
_symmetry.space_group_name_H-M   'P 1'
#
loop_
_entity.id
_entity.type
_entity.pdbx_description
1 polymer ?
#
loop_
_entity_poly.entity_id
_entity_poly.type
_entity_poly.pdbx_seq_one_letter_code
_entity_poly.pdbx_strand_id
1 'polypeptide(L)'
;ADDRVKLYIDHILVIDSWDGDGTREMKAFVSLNANEYHDIRLEYKEETGWASIQLEWSSNSIRKQVIPADQFYFSTHISGSPFTTVVVPGAADYPFSTFIDLPSFDRSVSIAGETSTFYIQAKDSSGNNKETDADSQGDRQSPDGQFTVDVTGGSGSVSATVTYESEGRYRVEYMPVKTANYMVHVKTGGNYIYCGLGEENKCSPFEMKVVPGPTVASMCEAESFSDLDSLVEAIAGETGKIFLQAKDAYGNNRQKGGDNIVAMFYNVNEINVQYRGNVLDHGNGSYTITYSIPLAGFYHVSVKIGNESVRYCVAPTGDLWYEREYDGVHVYVPPDFCVNELEIPLKVIHNELHASSSTVVEVGNSGLTSAVAGVEAHFVVESRDKFANIRGGSSTSHISSFGDGQSDAFLVTLNGPQGYRVTTSSAVQVIECSDSNIVGSFRLSIGGVSSLDLPHDVSAATMQVTIGTLYDPPVSVEVQRTLSGTNNAWTVTFLSHLELWSSL
;
A
#
# COMPACT_ATOMS: atom_id res chain seq x y z
N ALA A 1 -42.72 93.04 5.59
CA ALA A 1 -43.38 91.76 5.28
C ALA A 1 -44.87 92.02 5.26
N ASP A 2 -45.63 91.28 4.45
CA ASP A 2 -47.07 91.47 4.36
C ASP A 2 -47.81 90.96 5.61
N ASP A 3 -47.44 89.79 6.12
CA ASP A 3 -47.99 89.23 7.36
C ASP A 3 -46.92 89.12 8.46
N ARG A 4 -46.39 87.91 8.69
CA ARG A 4 -45.61 87.57 9.89
C ARG A 4 -44.15 87.39 9.56
N VAL A 5 -43.28 87.94 10.40
CA VAL A 5 -41.83 87.83 10.24
C VAL A 5 -41.11 87.68 11.57
N LYS A 6 -40.10 86.83 11.59
CA LYS A 6 -39.03 86.84 12.59
C LYS A 6 -37.69 87.02 11.90
N LEU A 7 -36.87 87.92 12.42
CA LEU A 7 -35.49 88.08 11.98
C LEU A 7 -34.57 87.76 13.13
N TYR A 8 -33.65 86.84 12.89
CA TYR A 8 -32.55 86.52 13.77
C TYR A 8 -31.25 87.00 13.13
N ILE A 9 -30.42 87.68 13.92
CA ILE A 9 -29.04 88.02 13.56
C ILE A 9 -28.14 87.44 14.64
N ASP A 10 -27.10 86.70 14.24
CA ASP A 10 -26.19 85.98 15.13
C ASP A 10 -26.92 85.10 16.16
N HIS A 11 -27.94 84.38 15.68
CA HIS A 11 -28.83 83.55 16.49
C HIS A 11 -29.69 84.30 17.54
N ILE A 12 -29.69 85.63 17.54
CA ILE A 12 -30.50 86.47 18.44
C ILE A 12 -31.72 87.00 17.68
N LEU A 13 -32.92 86.83 18.25
CA LEU A 13 -34.17 87.36 17.70
C LEU A 13 -34.21 88.89 17.84
N VAL A 14 -34.13 89.60 16.71
CA VAL A 14 -34.08 91.08 16.66
C VAL A 14 -35.39 91.71 16.20
N ILE A 15 -36.19 90.98 15.42
CA ILE A 15 -37.57 91.36 15.07
C ILE A 15 -38.46 90.17 15.37
N ASP A 16 -39.46 90.36 16.22
CA ASP A 16 -40.55 89.39 16.41
C ASP A 16 -41.90 90.07 16.13
N SER A 17 -42.47 89.73 14.97
CA SER A 17 -43.80 90.17 14.55
C SER A 17 -44.63 88.97 14.12
N TRP A 18 -44.60 87.89 14.90
CA TRP A 18 -45.30 86.65 14.56
C TRP A 18 -46.82 86.69 14.76
N ASP A 19 -47.29 87.60 15.61
CA ASP A 19 -48.71 87.82 15.91
C ASP A 19 -49.25 89.12 15.30
N GLY A 20 -48.47 89.79 14.43
CA GLY A 20 -48.91 90.99 13.73
C GLY A 20 -49.77 90.69 12.51
N ASP A 21 -50.72 91.57 12.21
CA ASP A 21 -51.57 91.55 11.02
C ASP A 21 -51.29 92.76 10.09
N GLY A 22 -51.16 92.48 8.79
CA GLY A 22 -51.05 93.49 7.72
C GLY A 22 -49.66 94.05 7.44
N THR A 23 -49.51 94.60 6.22
CA THR A 23 -48.22 95.06 5.69
C THR A 23 -47.64 96.22 6.49
N ARG A 24 -46.56 95.95 7.21
CA ARG A 24 -45.83 96.96 8.00
C ARG A 24 -44.32 96.82 7.90
N GLU A 25 -43.65 97.96 7.97
CA GLU A 25 -42.19 98.03 8.07
C GLU A 25 -41.77 97.79 9.52
N MET A 26 -41.09 96.68 9.78
CA MET A 26 -40.49 96.37 11.08
C MET A 26 -39.01 96.76 11.08
N LYS A 27 -38.53 97.33 12.19
CA LYS A 27 -37.16 97.83 12.33
C LYS A 27 -36.52 97.29 13.60
N ALA A 28 -35.24 96.93 13.49
CA ALA A 28 -34.37 96.65 14.61
C ALA A 28 -33.04 97.35 14.40
N PHE A 29 -32.40 97.78 15.49
CA PHE A 29 -31.05 98.31 15.47
C PHE A 29 -30.09 97.21 15.93
N VAL A 30 -29.19 96.81 15.04
CA VAL A 30 -28.19 95.77 15.29
C VAL A 30 -26.81 96.35 14.95
N SER A 31 -25.84 96.11 15.82
CA SER A 31 -24.44 96.44 15.53
C SER A 31 -23.85 95.37 14.62
N LEU A 32 -23.59 95.71 13.37
CA LEU A 32 -22.89 94.85 12.41
C LEU A 32 -21.47 95.40 12.23
N ASN A 33 -20.46 94.58 12.43
CA ASN A 33 -19.07 95.00 12.25
C ASN A 33 -18.66 94.82 10.79
N ALA A 34 -17.99 95.81 10.22
CA ALA A 34 -17.45 95.69 8.87
C ALA A 34 -16.42 94.54 8.80
N ASN A 35 -16.47 93.75 7.73
CA ASN A 35 -15.62 92.58 7.47
C ASN A 35 -15.84 91.37 8.41
N GLU A 36 -16.95 91.32 9.14
CA GLU A 36 -17.37 90.12 9.87
C GLU A 36 -18.61 89.52 9.18
N TYR A 37 -18.66 88.18 9.10
CA TYR A 37 -19.86 87.47 8.66
C TYR A 37 -20.82 87.35 9.83
N HIS A 38 -22.08 87.70 9.59
CA HIS A 38 -23.16 87.56 10.56
C HIS A 38 -24.14 86.47 10.09
N ASP A 39 -24.59 85.63 11.02
CA ASP A 39 -25.63 84.65 10.71
C ASP A 39 -26.97 85.36 10.58
N ILE A 40 -27.69 85.15 9.46
CA ILE A 40 -28.99 85.76 9.21
C ILE A 40 -30.00 84.66 8.98
N ARG A 41 -30.99 84.56 9.87
CA ARG A 41 -32.16 83.70 9.69
C ARG A 41 -33.41 84.54 9.65
N LEU A 42 -34.11 84.47 8.51
CA LEU A 42 -35.39 85.12 8.29
C LEU A 42 -36.47 84.06 8.21
N GLU A 43 -37.43 84.12 9.12
CA GLU A 43 -38.64 83.30 9.07
C GLU A 43 -39.80 84.20 8.66
N TYR A 44 -40.59 83.77 7.69
CA TYR A 44 -41.76 84.50 7.24
C TYR A 44 -42.94 83.55 7.08
N LYS A 45 -44.14 84.07 7.32
CA LYS A 45 -45.39 83.33 7.10
C LYS A 45 -46.42 84.29 6.52
N GLU A 46 -47.01 83.87 5.41
CA GLU A 46 -48.20 84.46 4.77
C GLU A 46 -49.41 83.58 5.10
N GLU A 47 -50.53 84.18 5.49
CA GLU A 47 -51.76 83.44 5.80
C GLU A 47 -52.75 83.41 4.63
N THR A 48 -52.94 84.51 3.90
CA THR A 48 -53.87 84.56 2.75
C THR A 48 -53.49 85.64 1.73
N GLY A 49 -53.30 85.27 0.46
CA GLY A 49 -53.10 86.24 -0.63
C GLY A 49 -51.72 86.13 -1.28
N TRP A 50 -51.14 87.28 -1.65
CA TRP A 50 -49.82 87.36 -2.30
C TRP A 50 -48.77 87.64 -1.22
N ALA A 51 -47.75 86.80 -1.11
CA ALA A 51 -46.70 86.96 -0.09
C ALA A 51 -45.58 87.90 -0.58
N SER A 52 -45.29 88.97 0.16
CA SER A 52 -44.11 89.81 -0.05
C SER A 52 -43.27 89.99 1.22
N ILE A 53 -41.95 89.88 1.04
CA ILE A 53 -40.97 90.22 2.07
C ILE A 53 -39.76 90.91 1.44
N GLN A 54 -39.32 91.99 2.09
CA GLN A 54 -38.13 92.73 1.73
C GLN A 54 -37.31 92.94 3.00
N LEU A 55 -36.03 92.56 2.96
CA LEU A 55 -35.08 92.84 4.01
C LEU A 55 -34.22 94.03 3.57
N GLU A 56 -34.32 95.12 4.31
CA GLU A 56 -33.65 96.39 4.03
C GLU A 56 -32.72 96.77 5.17
N TRP A 57 -31.65 97.50 4.85
CA TRP A 57 -30.69 98.02 5.82
C TRP A 57 -30.41 99.51 5.60
N SER A 58 -29.95 100.19 6.65
CA SER A 58 -29.48 101.57 6.58
C SER A 58 -28.46 101.82 7.69
N SER A 59 -27.52 102.73 7.46
CA SER A 59 -26.56 103.19 8.47
C SER A 59 -26.27 104.69 8.27
N ASN A 60 -25.40 105.28 9.10
CA ASN A 60 -24.97 106.68 8.90
C ASN A 60 -24.30 106.93 7.53
N SER A 61 -23.75 105.89 6.90
CA SER A 61 -23.09 105.95 5.59
C SER A 61 -23.86 105.25 4.47
N ILE A 62 -24.90 104.48 4.78
CA ILE A 62 -25.69 103.71 3.82
C ILE A 62 -27.15 104.20 3.85
N ARG A 63 -27.61 104.76 2.72
CA ARG A 63 -29.03 105.07 2.54
C ARG A 63 -29.85 103.79 2.56
N LYS A 64 -31.07 103.87 3.09
CA LYS A 64 -31.99 102.73 3.17
C LYS A 64 -32.17 102.09 1.79
N GLN A 65 -31.89 100.80 1.71
CA GLN A 65 -32.00 99.98 0.50
C GLN A 65 -32.23 98.52 0.86
N VAL A 66 -32.74 97.73 -0.08
CA VAL A 66 -32.76 96.25 0.02
C VAL A 66 -31.31 95.75 0.15
N ILE A 67 -31.08 94.79 1.04
CA ILE A 67 -29.75 94.19 1.20
C ILE A 67 -29.36 93.53 -0.13
N PRO A 68 -28.27 93.96 -0.80
CA PRO A 68 -27.86 93.39 -2.07
C PRO A 68 -27.55 91.89 -1.93
N ALA A 69 -27.87 91.09 -2.95
CA ALA A 69 -27.71 89.64 -2.90
C ALA A 69 -26.24 89.19 -2.71
N ASP A 70 -25.28 90.01 -3.13
CA ASP A 70 -23.84 89.78 -2.96
C ASP A 70 -23.35 89.93 -1.51
N GLN A 71 -24.22 90.36 -0.58
CA GLN A 71 -23.96 90.37 0.85
C GLN A 71 -24.38 89.07 1.56
N PHE A 72 -25.05 88.14 0.86
CA PHE A 72 -25.42 86.84 1.40
C PHE A 72 -24.42 85.75 1.00
N TYR A 73 -23.98 84.98 1.99
CA TYR A 73 -23.06 83.85 1.83
C TYR A 73 -23.76 82.57 2.28
N PHE A 74 -23.52 81.46 1.57
CA PHE A 74 -24.05 80.15 1.90
C PHE A 74 -22.91 79.15 2.09
N SER A 75 -23.11 78.14 2.94
CA SER A 75 -22.12 77.08 3.13
C SER A 75 -22.06 76.16 1.91
N THR A 76 -20.85 75.85 1.46
CA THR A 76 -20.58 74.87 0.41
C THR A 76 -19.58 73.84 0.90
N HIS A 77 -19.60 72.64 0.30
CA HIS A 77 -18.54 71.67 0.47
C HIS A 77 -17.17 72.29 0.12
N ILE A 78 -16.13 71.96 0.91
CA ILE A 78 -14.76 72.23 0.48
C ILE A 78 -14.47 71.44 -0.81
N SER A 79 -13.53 71.91 -1.61
CA SER A 79 -13.15 71.22 -2.86
C SER A 79 -12.85 69.74 -2.61
N GLY A 80 -13.54 68.85 -3.32
CA GLY A 80 -13.40 67.39 -3.20
C GLY A 80 -14.35 66.73 -2.18
N SER A 81 -15.14 67.49 -1.44
CA SER A 81 -16.17 66.97 -0.52
C SER A 81 -17.53 66.81 -1.22
N PRO A 82 -18.30 65.75 -0.91
CA PRO A 82 -18.00 64.68 0.04
C PRO A 82 -16.88 63.73 -0.44
N PHE A 83 -15.96 63.41 0.47
CA PHE A 83 -14.92 62.41 0.21
C PHE A 83 -15.50 61.02 0.38
N THR A 84 -15.21 60.12 -0.56
CA THR A 84 -15.53 58.71 -0.40
C THR A 84 -14.36 58.00 0.28
N THR A 85 -14.59 57.44 1.47
CA THR A 85 -13.61 56.63 2.20
C THR A 85 -14.03 55.16 2.15
N VAL A 86 -13.14 54.29 1.69
CA VAL A 86 -13.34 52.83 1.76
C VAL A 86 -12.52 52.30 2.94
N VAL A 87 -13.17 51.58 3.83
CA VAL A 87 -12.51 50.85 4.92
C VAL A 87 -12.34 49.42 4.47
N VAL A 88 -11.09 48.98 4.36
CA VAL A 88 -10.73 47.62 3.96
C VAL A 88 -10.31 46.79 5.19
N PRO A 89 -10.37 45.46 5.12
CA PRO A 89 -9.89 44.56 6.17
C PRO A 89 -8.45 44.86 6.59
N GLY A 90 -8.16 44.63 7.87
CA GLY A 90 -6.83 44.85 8.45
C GLY A 90 -5.82 43.73 8.15
N ALA A 91 -4.68 43.81 8.83
CA ALA A 91 -3.64 42.78 8.81
C ALA A 91 -4.20 41.40 9.19
N ALA A 92 -3.68 40.34 8.57
CA ALA A 92 -4.08 38.97 8.86
C ALA A 92 -3.76 38.60 10.32
N ASP A 93 -4.71 37.97 10.98
CA ASP A 93 -4.64 37.63 12.39
C ASP A 93 -4.84 36.12 12.60
N TYR A 94 -3.99 35.53 13.44
CA TYR A 94 -3.97 34.09 13.69
C TYR A 94 -5.23 33.54 14.37
N PRO A 95 -5.93 34.26 15.29
CA PRO A 95 -7.12 33.73 15.93
C PRO A 95 -8.25 33.50 14.94
N PHE A 96 -8.36 34.31 13.88
CA PHE A 96 -9.49 34.28 12.96
C PHE A 96 -9.18 33.62 11.61
N SER A 97 -7.94 33.68 11.13
CA SER A 97 -7.56 33.00 9.89
C SER A 97 -7.93 31.51 9.96
N THR A 98 -8.45 30.98 8.85
CA THR A 98 -9.15 29.68 8.85
C THR A 98 -8.86 28.86 7.61
N PHE A 99 -9.17 27.56 7.65
CA PHE A 99 -9.15 26.71 6.47
C PHE A 99 -10.38 26.93 5.59
N ILE A 100 -10.23 26.73 4.29
CA ILE A 100 -11.36 26.65 3.36
C ILE A 100 -11.67 25.17 3.14
N ASP A 101 -12.82 24.73 3.66
CA ASP A 101 -13.32 23.38 3.46
C ASP A 101 -13.93 23.24 2.06
N LEU A 102 -13.32 22.40 1.22
CA LEU A 102 -13.85 22.04 -0.09
C LEU A 102 -14.47 20.64 -0.03
N PRO A 103 -15.67 20.40 -0.60
CA PRO A 103 -16.38 19.13 -0.48
C PRO A 103 -15.60 17.89 -0.95
N SER A 104 -14.63 18.07 -1.85
CA SER A 104 -13.81 17.00 -2.42
C SER A 104 -12.44 16.87 -1.77
N PHE A 105 -12.16 17.62 -0.70
CA PHE A 105 -10.84 17.65 -0.08
C PHE A 105 -10.92 17.37 1.42
N ASP A 106 -10.30 16.26 1.84
CA ASP A 106 -10.12 15.92 3.24
C ASP A 106 -8.67 16.17 3.64
N ARG A 107 -8.43 17.27 4.36
CA ARG A 107 -7.09 17.63 4.86
C ARG A 107 -6.51 16.60 5.83
N SER A 108 -7.32 15.70 6.39
CA SER A 108 -6.86 14.68 7.33
C SER A 108 -6.27 13.44 6.64
N VAL A 109 -6.34 13.34 5.31
CA VAL A 109 -5.81 12.21 4.55
C VAL A 109 -5.04 12.69 3.31
N SER A 110 -3.84 12.14 3.12
CA SER A 110 -3.02 12.32 1.91
C SER A 110 -2.59 10.97 1.33
N ILE A 111 -2.25 10.93 0.05
CA ILE A 111 -1.77 9.72 -0.63
C ILE A 111 -0.27 9.86 -0.88
N ALA A 112 0.50 8.84 -0.52
CA ALA A 112 1.95 8.83 -0.76
C ALA A 112 2.25 8.94 -2.26
N GLY A 113 3.13 9.88 -2.63
CA GLY A 113 3.52 10.15 -4.00
C GLY A 113 2.61 11.11 -4.78
N GLU A 114 1.48 11.51 -4.20
CA GLU A 114 0.52 12.41 -4.85
C GLU A 114 0.59 13.80 -4.21
N THR A 115 0.48 14.85 -5.04
CA THR A 115 0.41 16.22 -4.54
C THR A 115 -0.91 16.42 -3.80
N SER A 116 -0.81 16.86 -2.54
CA SER A 116 -1.93 17.14 -1.66
C SER A 116 -2.04 18.65 -1.45
N THR A 117 -3.28 19.16 -1.44
CA THR A 117 -3.53 20.61 -1.52
C THR A 117 -4.65 21.07 -0.61
N PHE A 118 -4.39 22.00 0.32
CA PHE A 118 -5.46 22.68 1.06
C PHE A 118 -5.36 24.20 0.91
N TYR A 119 -6.41 24.89 1.35
CA TYR A 119 -6.52 26.34 1.22
C TYR A 119 -6.73 27.00 2.58
N ILE A 120 -6.13 28.18 2.74
CA ILE A 120 -6.25 29.03 3.93
C ILE A 120 -6.90 30.34 3.50
N GLN A 121 -7.87 30.81 4.29
CA GLN A 121 -8.42 32.15 4.21
C GLN A 121 -7.77 33.03 5.29
N ALA A 122 -6.99 34.03 4.85
CA ALA A 122 -6.53 35.10 5.73
C ALA A 122 -7.72 35.97 6.16
N LYS A 123 -7.81 36.20 7.47
CA LYS A 123 -8.82 37.07 8.08
C LYS A 123 -8.17 38.06 9.03
N ASP A 124 -8.74 39.25 9.13
CA ASP A 124 -8.28 40.26 10.08
C ASP A 124 -8.70 39.94 11.53
N SER A 125 -8.29 40.80 12.48
CA SER A 125 -8.62 40.67 13.91
C SER A 125 -10.10 40.83 14.26
N SER A 126 -10.94 41.18 13.29
CA SER A 126 -12.40 41.22 13.42
C SER A 126 -13.08 40.06 12.69
N GLY A 127 -12.30 39.18 12.05
CA GLY A 127 -12.79 38.02 11.31
C GLY A 127 -13.18 38.29 9.85
N ASN A 128 -12.92 39.48 9.32
CA ASN A 128 -13.20 39.83 7.93
C ASN A 128 -12.19 39.16 7.00
N ASN A 129 -12.65 38.63 5.86
CA ASN A 129 -11.74 38.08 4.85
C ASN A 129 -10.89 39.20 4.27
N LYS A 130 -9.58 38.98 4.15
CA LYS A 130 -8.73 39.91 3.39
C LYS A 130 -9.09 39.89 1.91
N GLU A 131 -8.94 41.03 1.23
CA GLU A 131 -9.28 41.16 -0.19
C GLU A 131 -8.05 41.14 -1.10
N THR A 132 -6.88 41.46 -0.55
CA THR A 132 -5.64 41.64 -1.31
C THR A 132 -4.52 40.79 -0.75
N ASP A 133 -3.37 40.87 -1.42
CA ASP A 133 -2.12 40.32 -0.94
C ASP A 133 -1.72 41.03 0.38
N ALA A 134 -0.94 40.33 1.20
CA ALA A 134 -0.62 40.76 2.56
C ALA A 134 -0.21 42.26 2.68
N ASP A 135 0.65 42.68 1.76
CA ASP A 135 1.37 43.97 1.81
C ASP A 135 0.48 45.21 1.72
N SER A 136 -0.62 45.14 0.96
CA SER A 136 -1.45 46.31 0.65
C SER A 136 -2.43 46.72 1.77
N GLN A 137 -2.57 45.90 2.82
CA GLN A 137 -3.48 46.11 3.96
C GLN A 137 -2.75 46.19 5.33
N GLY A 138 -1.44 46.44 5.31
CA GLY A 138 -0.66 46.70 6.51
C GLY A 138 -0.10 45.45 7.19
N ASP A 139 -0.05 44.30 6.51
CA ASP A 139 0.73 43.16 6.99
C ASP A 139 2.22 43.50 7.00
N ARG A 140 2.91 43.02 8.03
CA ARG A 140 4.37 43.14 8.14
C ARG A 140 5.12 42.04 7.39
N GLN A 141 4.39 41.00 6.96
CA GLN A 141 4.93 39.85 6.25
C GLN A 141 4.58 39.98 4.77
N SER A 142 5.53 39.62 3.91
CA SER A 142 5.24 39.46 2.48
C SER A 142 4.17 38.38 2.29
N PRO A 143 3.46 38.34 1.15
CA PRO A 143 2.48 37.30 0.86
C PRO A 143 3.05 35.90 1.05
N ASP A 144 4.28 35.65 0.56
CA ASP A 144 4.97 34.37 0.71
C ASP A 144 5.34 34.03 2.17
N GLY A 145 5.46 35.05 3.03
CA GLY A 145 5.76 34.90 4.46
C GLY A 145 4.54 34.97 5.36
N GLN A 146 3.33 35.16 4.81
CA GLN A 146 2.11 35.35 5.60
C GLN A 146 1.75 34.10 6.39
N PHE A 147 1.90 32.93 5.77
CA PHE A 147 1.68 31.65 6.41
C PHE A 147 2.93 30.78 6.32
N THR A 148 3.30 30.17 7.43
CA THR A 148 4.30 29.11 7.46
C THR A 148 3.60 27.79 7.69
N VAL A 149 3.88 26.80 6.83
CA VAL A 149 3.34 25.45 6.93
C VAL A 149 4.49 24.46 7.08
N ASP A 150 4.57 23.83 8.25
CA ASP A 150 5.51 22.74 8.50
C ASP A 150 4.73 21.42 8.59
N VAL A 151 5.08 20.45 7.75
CA VAL A 151 4.52 19.08 7.81
C VAL A 151 5.58 18.18 8.41
N THR A 152 5.34 17.65 9.61
CA THR A 152 6.34 16.88 10.36
C THR A 152 5.76 15.55 10.83
N GLY A 153 6.57 14.50 10.86
CA GLY A 153 6.18 13.17 11.34
C GLY A 153 7.38 12.40 11.87
N GLY A 154 7.12 11.20 12.41
CA GLY A 154 8.17 10.32 12.94
C GLY A 154 9.25 9.95 11.91
N SER A 155 8.92 10.06 10.62
CA SER A 155 9.80 9.74 9.49
C SER A 155 10.43 10.97 8.82
N GLY A 156 10.33 12.16 9.40
CA GLY A 156 10.94 13.40 8.88
C GLY A 156 9.94 14.52 8.57
N SER A 157 10.40 15.55 7.85
CA SER A 157 9.58 16.68 7.41
C SER A 157 9.31 16.65 5.91
N VAL A 158 8.13 17.13 5.52
CA VAL A 158 7.74 17.32 4.12
C VAL A 158 7.70 18.82 3.85
N SER A 159 8.39 19.26 2.79
CA SER A 159 8.35 20.66 2.37
C SER A 159 7.00 20.99 1.76
N ALA A 160 6.33 21.99 2.31
CA ALA A 160 5.11 22.57 1.75
C ALA A 160 5.44 23.89 1.05
N THR A 161 4.74 24.15 -0.05
CA THR A 161 4.76 25.43 -0.76
C THR A 161 3.47 26.17 -0.46
N VAL A 162 3.59 27.44 -0.06
CA VAL A 162 2.45 28.33 0.17
C VAL A 162 2.42 29.36 -0.94
N THR A 163 1.27 29.55 -1.59
CA THR A 163 1.11 30.48 -2.71
C THR A 163 -0.15 31.33 -2.50
N TYR A 164 -0.01 32.65 -2.54
CA TYR A 164 -1.17 33.54 -2.58
C TYR A 164 -1.89 33.42 -3.93
N GLU A 165 -3.22 33.30 -3.91
CA GLU A 165 -4.03 33.25 -5.13
C GLU A 165 -4.74 34.59 -5.38
N SER A 166 -5.72 34.92 -4.55
CA SER A 166 -6.53 36.15 -4.62
C SER A 166 -7.41 36.25 -3.38
N GLU A 167 -7.95 37.44 -3.05
CA GLU A 167 -8.98 37.60 -2.00
C GLU A 167 -8.59 36.99 -0.64
N GLY A 168 -7.34 37.20 -0.24
CA GLY A 168 -6.82 36.66 1.02
C GLY A 168 -6.69 35.14 1.06
N ARG A 169 -6.87 34.44 -0.07
CA ARG A 169 -6.74 32.99 -0.18
C ARG A 169 -5.30 32.59 -0.48
N TYR A 170 -4.85 31.57 0.24
CA TYR A 170 -3.56 30.93 0.05
C TYR A 170 -3.76 29.45 -0.25
N ARG A 171 -3.10 28.95 -1.29
CA ARG A 171 -3.01 27.53 -1.62
C ARG A 171 -1.75 26.95 -1.00
N VAL A 172 -1.88 25.80 -0.36
CA VAL A 172 -0.77 25.06 0.23
C VAL A 172 -0.64 23.73 -0.48
N GLU A 173 0.52 23.45 -1.06
CA GLU A 173 0.82 22.22 -1.80
C GLU A 173 2.00 21.49 -1.18
N TYR A 174 1.88 20.18 -0.99
CA TYR A 174 2.94 19.31 -0.49
C TYR A 174 2.77 17.90 -1.05
N MET A 175 3.85 17.11 -1.06
CA MET A 175 3.83 15.75 -1.60
C MET A 175 4.52 14.80 -0.61
N PRO A 176 3.78 14.16 0.30
CA PRO A 176 4.36 13.18 1.20
C PRO A 176 4.66 11.89 0.43
N VAL A 177 5.76 11.21 0.76
CA VAL A 177 6.16 9.95 0.09
C VAL A 177 6.18 8.74 1.02
N LYS A 178 6.15 8.97 2.34
CA LYS A 178 6.14 7.91 3.35
C LYS A 178 4.79 7.81 4.02
N THR A 179 4.31 6.58 4.19
CA THR A 179 3.07 6.29 4.90
C THR A 179 3.29 6.37 6.41
N ALA A 180 2.65 7.35 7.04
CA ALA A 180 2.68 7.57 8.49
C ALA A 180 1.59 8.57 8.88
N ASN A 181 1.46 8.81 10.18
CA ASN A 181 0.74 9.98 10.69
C ASN A 181 1.71 11.17 10.76
N TYR A 182 1.28 12.31 10.24
CA TYR A 182 2.00 13.58 10.25
C TYR A 182 1.18 14.63 11.01
N MET A 183 1.88 15.58 11.63
CA MET A 183 1.33 16.80 12.18
C MET A 183 1.58 17.95 11.20
N VAL A 184 0.50 18.62 10.81
CA VAL A 184 0.55 19.81 9.96
C VAL A 184 0.44 21.06 10.83
N HIS A 185 1.49 21.86 10.83
CA HIS A 185 1.62 23.09 11.61
C HIS A 185 1.41 24.29 10.70
N VAL A 186 0.23 24.90 10.77
CA VAL A 186 -0.08 26.14 10.03
C VAL A 186 -0.03 27.31 11.00
N LYS A 187 0.84 28.28 10.72
CA LYS A 187 1.02 29.48 11.54
C LYS A 187 0.98 30.75 10.71
N THR A 188 0.62 31.86 11.34
CA THR A 188 0.79 33.22 10.81
C THR A 188 1.29 34.14 11.93
N GLY A 189 2.19 35.08 11.62
CA GLY A 189 2.86 35.87 12.66
C GLY A 189 3.55 35.04 13.76
N GLY A 190 4.02 33.84 13.43
CA GLY A 190 4.65 32.90 14.36
C GLY A 190 3.70 32.12 15.28
N ASN A 191 2.38 32.35 15.21
CA ASN A 191 1.37 31.69 16.04
C ASN A 191 0.51 30.74 15.22
N TYR A 192 0.07 29.62 15.82
CA TYR A 192 -0.89 28.72 15.17
C TYR A 192 -2.20 29.43 14.83
N ILE A 193 -2.85 29.04 13.74
CA ILE A 193 -4.18 29.57 13.41
C ILE A 193 -5.29 28.89 14.22
N TYR A 194 -6.31 29.65 14.66
CA TYR A 194 -7.35 29.12 15.56
C TYR A 194 -8.72 28.98 14.88
N CYS A 195 -8.87 29.40 13.62
CA CYS A 195 -10.12 29.29 12.85
C CYS A 195 -11.34 29.93 13.53
N GLY A 196 -11.14 30.94 14.39
CA GLY A 196 -12.19 31.60 15.16
C GLY A 196 -12.77 30.75 16.29
N LEU A 197 -12.15 29.61 16.66
CA LEU A 197 -12.66 28.66 17.65
C LEU A 197 -12.21 28.97 19.10
N GLY A 198 -11.41 30.02 19.28
CA GLY A 198 -10.83 30.40 20.58
C GLY A 198 -9.53 29.66 20.91
N GLU A 199 -8.86 30.07 21.99
CA GLU A 199 -7.52 29.59 22.32
C GLU A 199 -7.46 28.11 22.71
N GLU A 200 -8.55 27.54 23.21
CA GLU A 200 -8.61 26.14 23.65
C GLU A 200 -8.88 25.16 22.49
N ASN A 201 -9.46 25.63 21.38
CA ASN A 201 -9.92 24.78 20.26
C ASN A 201 -9.23 25.15 18.94
N LYS A 202 -7.93 25.41 18.98
CA LYS A 202 -7.14 25.78 17.81
C LYS A 202 -7.28 24.70 16.73
N CYS A 203 -7.51 25.13 15.48
CA CYS A 203 -7.59 24.21 14.34
C CYS A 203 -6.23 23.80 13.78
N SER A 204 -5.15 24.43 14.24
CA SER A 204 -3.77 24.08 13.94
C SER A 204 -2.97 23.96 15.24
N PRO A 205 -2.07 22.97 15.37
CA PRO A 205 -1.77 21.94 14.38
C PRO A 205 -2.85 20.86 14.28
N PHE A 206 -2.91 20.14 13.16
CA PHE A 206 -3.85 19.02 12.96
C PHE A 206 -3.14 17.75 12.49
N GLU A 207 -3.73 16.59 12.77
CA GLU A 207 -3.25 15.28 12.31
C GLU A 207 -3.66 15.01 10.87
N MET A 208 -2.71 14.47 10.10
CA MET A 208 -2.91 14.02 8.73
C MET A 208 -2.34 12.60 8.58
N LYS A 209 -3.15 11.67 8.10
CA LYS A 209 -2.72 10.31 7.77
C LYS A 209 -2.30 10.23 6.31
N VAL A 210 -1.07 9.81 6.05
CA VAL A 210 -0.59 9.47 4.71
C VAL A 210 -0.82 7.99 4.46
N VAL A 211 -1.65 7.65 3.48
CA VAL A 211 -1.92 6.27 3.06
C VAL A 211 -1.08 5.89 1.84
N PRO A 212 -0.78 4.60 1.62
CA PRO A 212 0.00 4.16 0.47
C PRO A 212 -0.62 4.59 -0.86
N GLY A 213 0.23 4.92 -1.84
CA GLY A 213 -0.17 5.20 -3.21
C GLY A 213 -0.77 3.98 -3.94
N PRO A 214 -1.18 4.12 -5.20
CA PRO A 214 -1.60 3.00 -6.03
C PRO A 214 -0.54 1.89 -6.08
N THR A 215 -0.98 0.63 -6.16
CA THR A 215 -0.09 -0.52 -6.25
C THR A 215 0.75 -0.47 -7.53
N VAL A 216 2.06 -0.73 -7.41
CA VAL A 216 2.99 -0.86 -8.53
C VAL A 216 3.57 -2.27 -8.52
N ALA A 217 3.27 -3.07 -9.54
CA ALA A 217 3.56 -4.51 -9.53
C ALA A 217 5.06 -4.80 -9.37
N SER A 218 5.92 -4.05 -10.06
CA SER A 218 7.38 -4.20 -9.99
C SER A 218 7.98 -3.85 -8.62
N MET A 219 7.23 -3.17 -7.74
CA MET A 219 7.62 -2.95 -6.35
C MET A 219 7.13 -4.04 -5.42
N CYS A 220 6.10 -4.79 -5.81
CA CYS A 220 5.51 -5.85 -4.99
C CYS A 220 6.44 -7.06 -4.90
N GLU A 221 6.45 -7.71 -3.74
CA GLU A 221 7.37 -8.80 -3.44
C GLU A 221 6.61 -10.09 -3.15
N ALA A 222 6.90 -11.13 -3.92
CA ALA A 222 6.43 -12.49 -3.70
C ALA A 222 7.55 -13.34 -3.09
N GLU A 223 7.27 -14.03 -1.99
CA GLU A 223 8.23 -14.90 -1.31
C GLU A 223 7.55 -16.07 -0.62
N SER A 224 8.32 -17.05 -0.16
CA SER A 224 7.81 -18.17 0.64
C SER A 224 8.33 -18.07 2.09
N PHE A 225 7.60 -18.67 3.03
CA PHE A 225 7.97 -18.69 4.44
C PHE A 225 7.90 -20.12 4.96
N SER A 226 8.94 -20.89 4.63
CA SER A 226 9.16 -22.25 5.11
C SER A 226 10.59 -22.68 4.80
N ASP A 227 11.03 -23.77 5.42
CA ASP A 227 12.30 -24.44 5.07
C ASP A 227 12.35 -24.86 3.59
N LEU A 228 11.19 -25.03 2.97
CA LEU A 228 11.03 -25.24 1.54
C LEU A 228 10.72 -23.91 0.83
N ASP A 229 11.50 -23.55 -0.19
CA ASP A 229 11.16 -22.39 -1.00
C ASP A 229 10.12 -22.75 -2.09
N SER A 230 8.85 -22.46 -1.77
CA SER A 230 7.71 -22.72 -2.67
C SER A 230 7.71 -21.91 -3.97
N LEU A 231 8.67 -21.01 -4.20
CA LEU A 231 8.87 -20.36 -5.50
C LEU A 231 9.69 -21.22 -6.47
N VAL A 232 10.59 -22.07 -5.96
CA VAL A 232 11.58 -22.79 -6.77
C VAL A 232 11.52 -24.30 -6.60
N GLU A 233 10.87 -24.80 -5.56
CA GLU A 233 10.81 -26.23 -5.22
C GLU A 233 9.40 -26.64 -4.77
N ALA A 234 8.94 -27.82 -5.24
CA ALA A 234 7.67 -28.41 -4.80
C ALA A 234 7.65 -29.93 -4.94
N ILE A 235 6.70 -30.56 -4.26
CA ILE A 235 6.40 -32.00 -4.35
C ILE A 235 5.09 -32.17 -5.10
N ALA A 236 5.05 -33.15 -6.00
CA ALA A 236 3.87 -33.46 -6.80
C ALA A 236 2.62 -33.65 -5.92
N GLY A 237 1.65 -32.78 -6.18
CA GLY A 237 0.33 -32.66 -5.54
C GLY A 237 0.29 -32.24 -4.08
N GLU A 238 1.43 -31.96 -3.46
CA GLU A 238 1.46 -31.26 -2.18
C GLU A 238 1.16 -29.76 -2.38
N THR A 239 0.72 -29.09 -1.32
CA THR A 239 0.35 -27.68 -1.41
C THR A 239 1.56 -26.78 -1.18
N GLY A 240 1.98 -26.07 -2.23
CA GLY A 240 2.93 -24.96 -2.13
C GLY A 240 2.24 -23.68 -1.65
N LYS A 241 2.97 -22.83 -0.92
CA LYS A 241 2.45 -21.55 -0.41
C LYS A 241 3.43 -20.41 -0.66
N ILE A 242 2.96 -19.38 -1.34
CA ILE A 242 3.68 -18.14 -1.63
C ILE A 242 2.90 -16.98 -0.98
N PHE A 243 3.60 -16.02 -0.40
CA PHE A 243 3.07 -14.79 0.15
C PHE A 243 3.44 -13.64 -0.77
N LEU A 244 2.54 -12.67 -0.92
CA LEU A 244 2.75 -11.49 -1.75
C LEU A 244 2.39 -10.24 -0.96
N GLN A 245 3.32 -9.29 -0.88
CA GLN A 245 3.07 -7.94 -0.36
C GLN A 245 2.88 -6.97 -1.51
N ALA A 246 1.68 -6.38 -1.63
CA ALA A 246 1.48 -5.27 -2.54
C ALA A 246 2.12 -3.99 -1.99
N LYS A 247 2.79 -3.22 -2.86
CA LYS A 247 3.50 -1.99 -2.52
C LYS A 247 3.19 -0.89 -3.52
N ASP A 248 3.29 0.37 -3.08
CA ASP A 248 3.24 1.52 -3.98
C ASP A 248 4.59 1.80 -4.67
N ALA A 249 4.64 2.85 -5.49
CA ALA A 249 5.84 3.25 -6.24
C ALA A 249 7.07 3.57 -5.38
N TYR A 250 6.87 3.87 -4.09
CA TYR A 250 7.94 4.23 -3.16
C TYR A 250 8.36 3.06 -2.28
N GLY A 251 7.67 1.91 -2.36
CA GLY A 251 7.92 0.75 -1.51
C GLY A 251 7.16 0.80 -0.18
N ASN A 252 6.12 1.63 -0.04
CA ASN A 252 5.24 1.53 1.12
C ASN A 252 4.29 0.33 0.97
N ASN A 253 4.08 -0.42 2.04
CA ASN A 253 3.16 -1.55 2.05
C ASN A 253 1.71 -1.06 1.90
N ARG A 254 0.99 -1.57 0.90
CA ARG A 254 -0.44 -1.33 0.74
C ARG A 254 -1.16 -1.82 2.01
N GLN A 255 -2.15 -1.05 2.46
CA GLN A 255 -2.94 -1.33 3.68
C GLN A 255 -4.38 -1.79 3.36
N LYS A 256 -4.68 -2.01 2.08
CA LYS A 256 -5.97 -2.45 1.56
C LYS A 256 -5.74 -3.46 0.45
N GLY A 257 -6.57 -4.50 0.42
CA GLY A 257 -6.60 -5.47 -0.66
C GLY A 257 -7.30 -4.96 -1.92
N GLY A 258 -7.74 -5.90 -2.76
CA GLY A 258 -8.48 -5.66 -4.00
C GLY A 258 -7.63 -5.63 -5.28
N ASP A 259 -6.33 -5.92 -5.19
CA ASP A 259 -5.47 -6.02 -6.38
C ASP A 259 -5.82 -7.27 -7.19
N ASN A 260 -5.86 -7.13 -8.52
CA ASN A 260 -6.14 -8.24 -9.43
C ASN A 260 -4.88 -9.09 -9.65
N ILE A 261 -4.68 -10.10 -8.81
CA ILE A 261 -3.51 -10.99 -8.85
C ILE A 261 -3.81 -12.28 -9.59
N VAL A 262 -2.89 -12.68 -10.46
CA VAL A 262 -2.92 -13.96 -11.19
C VAL A 262 -1.59 -14.66 -11.00
N ALA A 263 -1.62 -15.88 -10.48
CA ALA A 263 -0.48 -16.78 -10.36
C ALA A 263 -0.64 -17.98 -11.29
N MET A 264 0.30 -18.18 -12.21
CA MET A 264 0.31 -19.25 -13.21
C MET A 264 1.62 -20.03 -13.14
N PHE A 265 1.53 -21.33 -13.41
CA PHE A 265 2.64 -22.27 -13.43
C PHE A 265 2.63 -22.98 -14.77
N TYR A 266 3.57 -22.66 -15.66
CA TYR A 266 3.62 -23.19 -17.02
C TYR A 266 4.65 -24.31 -17.11
N ASN A 267 4.28 -25.50 -17.57
CA ASN A 267 5.23 -26.58 -17.76
C ASN A 267 6.20 -26.23 -18.89
N VAL A 268 7.50 -26.41 -18.65
CA VAL A 268 8.57 -26.03 -19.60
C VAL A 268 8.55 -26.91 -20.85
N ASN A 269 8.19 -28.18 -20.72
CA ASN A 269 8.23 -29.16 -21.81
C ASN A 269 6.86 -29.34 -22.49
N GLU A 270 5.77 -29.05 -21.78
CA GLU A 270 4.40 -29.27 -22.23
C GLU A 270 3.57 -27.99 -22.16
N ILE A 271 3.58 -27.18 -23.22
CA ILE A 271 2.93 -25.85 -23.26
C ILE A 271 1.42 -25.86 -22.93
N ASN A 272 0.74 -26.99 -23.14
CA ASN A 272 -0.69 -27.14 -22.82
C ASN A 272 -0.94 -27.48 -21.35
N VAL A 273 0.11 -27.80 -20.59
CA VAL A 273 0.04 -28.09 -19.16
C VAL A 273 0.39 -26.84 -18.38
N GLN A 274 -0.64 -26.25 -17.79
CA GLN A 274 -0.53 -25.08 -16.95
C GLN A 274 -1.45 -25.22 -15.74
N TYR A 275 -0.98 -24.73 -14.60
CA TYR A 275 -1.74 -24.72 -13.37
C TYR A 275 -1.94 -23.28 -12.90
N ARG A 276 -3.10 -23.00 -12.33
CA ARG A 276 -3.42 -21.70 -11.75
C ARG A 276 -3.39 -21.80 -10.23
N GLY A 277 -2.66 -20.90 -9.60
CA GLY A 277 -2.68 -20.75 -8.15
C GLY A 277 -3.99 -20.11 -7.67
N ASN A 278 -4.44 -20.50 -6.49
CA ASN A 278 -5.54 -19.84 -5.79
C ASN A 278 -4.98 -18.65 -4.99
N VAL A 279 -5.61 -17.48 -5.14
CA VAL A 279 -5.18 -16.25 -4.46
C VAL A 279 -6.19 -15.89 -3.39
N LEU A 280 -5.72 -15.78 -2.15
CA LEU A 280 -6.46 -15.27 -1.01
C LEU A 280 -5.99 -13.85 -0.69
N ASP A 281 -6.91 -12.89 -0.76
CA ASP A 281 -6.71 -11.51 -0.30
C ASP A 281 -7.06 -11.40 1.19
N HIS A 282 -6.12 -10.90 2.00
CA HIS A 282 -6.32 -10.70 3.44
C HIS A 282 -6.97 -9.35 3.77
N GLY A 283 -7.27 -8.53 2.76
CA GLY A 283 -7.91 -7.23 2.90
C GLY A 283 -6.99 -6.11 3.39
N ASN A 284 -5.71 -6.42 3.62
CA ASN A 284 -4.71 -5.50 4.19
C ASN A 284 -3.54 -5.23 3.24
N GLY A 285 -3.66 -5.55 1.95
CA GLY A 285 -2.59 -5.41 0.95
C GLY A 285 -1.60 -6.57 0.89
N SER A 286 -1.78 -7.58 1.74
CA SER A 286 -1.06 -8.86 1.64
C SER A 286 -1.96 -9.96 1.07
N TYR A 287 -1.34 -10.92 0.41
CA TYR A 287 -2.02 -12.02 -0.26
C TYR A 287 -1.31 -13.35 0.01
N THR A 288 -2.07 -14.44 0.05
CA THR A 288 -1.54 -15.80 0.05
C THR A 288 -1.93 -16.52 -1.22
N ILE A 289 -0.94 -17.04 -1.93
CA ILE A 289 -1.09 -17.82 -3.14
C ILE A 289 -0.82 -19.27 -2.78
N THR A 290 -1.79 -20.15 -2.99
CA THR A 290 -1.61 -21.60 -2.83
C THR A 290 -1.73 -22.31 -4.17
N TYR A 291 -0.96 -23.37 -4.36
CA TYR A 291 -1.00 -24.18 -5.56
C TYR A 291 -0.70 -25.64 -5.26
N SER A 292 -1.13 -26.54 -6.14
CA SER A 292 -0.82 -27.97 -6.09
C SER A 292 -0.63 -28.45 -7.52
N ILE A 293 0.57 -28.92 -7.84
CA ILE A 293 0.95 -29.35 -9.19
C ILE A 293 1.11 -30.88 -9.17
N PRO A 294 0.22 -31.65 -9.82
CA PRO A 294 0.26 -33.12 -9.77
C PRO A 294 1.37 -33.71 -10.65
N LEU A 295 1.78 -33.04 -11.73
CA LEU A 295 2.77 -33.57 -12.67
C LEU A 295 4.18 -33.09 -12.28
N ALA A 296 5.07 -34.02 -11.97
CA ALA A 296 6.48 -33.72 -11.72
C ALA A 296 7.16 -33.20 -13.00
N GLY A 297 8.09 -32.26 -12.85
CA GLY A 297 8.78 -31.62 -13.97
C GLY A 297 9.29 -30.22 -13.64
N PHE A 298 9.70 -29.51 -14.69
CA PHE A 298 10.14 -28.12 -14.60
C PHE A 298 9.02 -27.18 -15.06
N TYR A 299 8.82 -26.11 -14.31
CA TYR A 299 7.79 -25.11 -14.54
C TYR A 299 8.37 -23.70 -14.49
N HIS A 300 7.70 -22.75 -15.13
CA HIS A 300 7.89 -21.32 -14.93
C HIS A 300 6.75 -20.76 -14.07
N VAL A 301 7.11 -20.12 -12.96
CA VAL A 301 6.19 -19.40 -12.07
C VAL A 301 6.01 -17.98 -12.59
N SER A 302 4.76 -17.57 -12.81
CA SER A 302 4.40 -16.22 -13.22
C SER A 302 3.33 -15.65 -12.28
N VAL A 303 3.71 -14.69 -11.44
CA VAL A 303 2.81 -13.93 -10.56
C VAL A 303 2.70 -12.50 -11.09
N LYS A 304 1.48 -12.07 -11.38
CA LYS A 304 1.19 -10.75 -11.94
C LYS A 304 0.13 -10.01 -11.15
N ILE A 305 0.27 -8.70 -11.06
CA ILE A 305 -0.79 -7.77 -10.65
C ILE A 305 -1.23 -7.01 -11.91
N GLY A 306 -2.49 -7.18 -12.30
CA GLY A 306 -2.94 -6.75 -13.63
C GLY A 306 -2.17 -7.48 -14.72
N ASN A 307 -1.39 -6.74 -15.53
CA ASN A 307 -0.58 -7.30 -16.61
C ASN A 307 0.94 -7.27 -16.33
N GLU A 308 1.35 -6.79 -15.16
CA GLU A 308 2.74 -6.60 -14.82
C GLU A 308 3.24 -7.65 -13.82
N SER A 309 4.48 -8.12 -14.00
CA SER A 309 5.11 -9.09 -13.11
C SER A 309 5.53 -8.44 -11.79
N VAL A 310 5.43 -9.22 -10.72
CA VAL A 310 5.96 -8.85 -9.40
C VAL A 310 7.44 -9.22 -9.28
N ARG A 311 8.09 -8.78 -8.20
CA ARG A 311 9.43 -9.21 -7.82
C ARG A 311 9.37 -10.53 -7.06
N TYR A 312 10.30 -11.44 -7.33
CA TYR A 312 10.41 -12.72 -6.63
C TYR A 312 11.58 -12.72 -5.67
N CYS A 313 11.35 -13.05 -4.41
CA CYS A 313 12.36 -13.17 -3.38
C CYS A 313 12.60 -14.65 -3.09
N VAL A 314 13.70 -15.20 -3.65
CA VAL A 314 14.06 -16.62 -3.57
C VAL A 314 15.07 -16.82 -2.45
N ALA A 315 14.91 -17.88 -1.65
CA ALA A 315 15.67 -18.14 -0.44
C ALA A 315 15.72 -16.90 0.49
N PRO A 316 14.56 -16.33 0.88
CA PRO A 316 14.52 -15.11 1.66
C PRO A 316 15.21 -15.28 3.02
N THR A 317 15.92 -14.24 3.44
CA THR A 317 16.61 -14.18 4.75
C THR A 317 16.39 -12.82 5.41
N GLY A 318 16.46 -12.76 6.74
CA GLY A 318 16.28 -11.51 7.49
C GLY A 318 14.81 -11.13 7.66
N ASP A 319 14.51 -9.84 7.46
CA ASP A 319 13.19 -9.26 7.68
C ASP A 319 12.14 -9.85 6.73
N LEU A 320 10.93 -10.05 7.25
CA LEU A 320 9.83 -10.65 6.48
C LEU A 320 9.19 -9.65 5.52
N TRP A 321 8.60 -10.13 4.42
CA TRP A 321 7.98 -9.32 3.37
C TRP A 321 7.08 -8.17 3.83
N TYR A 322 6.34 -8.38 4.92
CA TYR A 322 5.40 -7.40 5.47
C TYR A 322 6.06 -6.36 6.38
N GLU A 323 7.31 -6.56 6.80
CA GLU A 323 8.11 -5.63 7.61
C GLU A 323 9.02 -4.76 6.72
N ARG A 324 9.40 -5.26 5.54
CA ARG A 324 10.15 -4.49 4.56
C ARG A 324 9.25 -3.41 4.00
N GLU A 325 9.56 -2.14 4.23
CA GLU A 325 8.89 -1.00 3.60
C GLU A 325 9.82 0.20 3.56
N TYR A 326 9.48 1.20 2.75
CA TYR A 326 10.21 2.47 2.68
C TYR A 326 10.40 3.09 4.08
N ASP A 327 11.60 3.54 4.44
CA ASP A 327 11.86 4.13 5.77
C ASP A 327 11.48 5.62 5.87
N GLY A 328 11.21 6.26 4.73
CA GLY A 328 10.95 7.70 4.63
C GLY A 328 12.19 8.55 4.42
N VAL A 329 13.38 7.95 4.34
CA VAL A 329 14.67 8.64 4.23
C VAL A 329 15.41 8.18 2.97
N HIS A 330 15.58 6.87 2.79
CA HIS A 330 16.34 6.28 1.69
C HIS A 330 15.39 5.63 0.69
N VAL A 331 15.60 5.87 -0.61
CA VAL A 331 14.85 5.20 -1.69
C VAL A 331 14.80 3.70 -1.37
N TYR A 332 13.59 3.13 -1.37
CA TYR A 332 13.41 1.72 -1.03
C TYR A 332 14.23 0.85 -1.99
N VAL A 333 15.14 0.08 -1.43
CA VAL A 333 15.92 -0.93 -2.16
C VAL A 333 15.47 -2.30 -1.66
N PRO A 334 14.94 -3.17 -2.51
CA PRO A 334 14.60 -4.53 -2.11
C PRO A 334 15.87 -5.30 -1.73
N PRO A 335 15.77 -6.36 -0.89
CA PRO A 335 16.91 -7.23 -0.60
C PRO A 335 17.51 -7.84 -1.88
N ASP A 336 18.82 -8.16 -1.85
CA ASP A 336 19.54 -8.73 -3.01
C ASP A 336 18.98 -10.07 -3.51
N PHE A 337 18.29 -10.81 -2.63
CA PHE A 337 17.62 -12.06 -2.98
C PHE A 337 16.28 -11.87 -3.71
N CYS A 338 15.81 -10.62 -3.82
CA CYS A 338 14.61 -10.24 -4.54
C CYS A 338 14.93 -9.77 -5.97
N VAL A 339 14.57 -10.57 -6.97
CA VAL A 339 14.96 -10.36 -8.38
C VAL A 339 13.78 -9.92 -9.25
N ASN A 340 14.05 -9.02 -10.19
CA ASN A 340 13.11 -8.57 -11.21
C ASN A 340 13.14 -9.51 -12.42
N GLU A 341 12.73 -10.76 -12.21
CA GLU A 341 12.55 -11.72 -13.29
C GLU A 341 11.10 -11.72 -13.78
N LEU A 342 10.88 -12.02 -15.06
CA LEU A 342 9.51 -12.18 -15.56
C LEU A 342 8.86 -13.45 -15.02
N GLU A 343 9.67 -14.51 -14.88
CA GLU A 343 9.28 -15.86 -14.46
C GLU A 343 10.43 -16.53 -13.70
N ILE A 344 10.11 -17.38 -12.72
CA ILE A 344 11.10 -18.13 -11.92
C ILE A 344 10.98 -19.63 -12.23
N PRO A 345 12.11 -20.36 -12.39
CA PRO A 345 12.08 -21.81 -12.57
C PRO A 345 11.67 -22.52 -11.27
N LEU A 346 10.63 -23.34 -11.35
CA LEU A 346 10.16 -24.23 -10.29
C LEU A 346 10.41 -25.69 -10.68
N LYS A 347 11.08 -26.44 -9.80
CA LYS A 347 11.25 -27.89 -9.94
C LYS A 347 10.24 -28.62 -9.06
N VAL A 348 9.33 -29.36 -9.68
CA VAL A 348 8.37 -30.24 -9.01
C VAL A 348 8.90 -31.67 -9.08
N ILE A 349 9.15 -32.30 -7.94
CA ILE A 349 9.59 -33.70 -7.89
C ILE A 349 8.43 -34.65 -7.62
N HIS A 350 8.59 -35.93 -7.97
CA HIS A 350 7.60 -36.96 -7.65
C HIS A 350 7.47 -37.17 -6.14
N ASN A 351 6.33 -37.71 -5.73
CA ASN A 351 6.03 -38.02 -4.33
C ASN A 351 6.44 -39.46 -3.97
N GLU A 352 6.00 -39.95 -2.81
CA GLU A 352 6.18 -41.31 -2.31
C GLU A 352 5.64 -42.39 -3.25
N LEU A 353 6.13 -43.63 -3.10
CA LEU A 353 5.65 -44.79 -3.84
C LEU A 353 4.15 -44.96 -3.66
N HIS A 354 3.42 -45.06 -4.77
CA HIS A 354 2.02 -45.42 -4.76
C HIS A 354 1.81 -46.68 -5.61
N ALA A 355 1.78 -47.82 -4.92
CA ALA A 355 1.79 -49.13 -5.58
C ALA A 355 0.69 -49.32 -6.63
N SER A 356 -0.48 -48.70 -6.45
CA SER A 356 -1.62 -48.87 -7.38
C SER A 356 -1.56 -47.99 -8.63
N SER A 357 -0.70 -46.98 -8.67
CA SER A 357 -0.43 -46.20 -9.90
C SER A 357 0.80 -46.68 -10.65
N SER A 358 1.69 -47.46 -10.01
CA SER A 358 2.81 -48.12 -10.67
C SER A 358 2.33 -49.02 -11.80
N THR A 359 3.11 -49.08 -12.88
CA THR A 359 2.76 -49.79 -14.11
C THR A 359 3.77 -50.87 -14.42
N VAL A 360 3.36 -51.89 -15.15
CA VAL A 360 4.27 -52.91 -15.68
C VAL A 360 4.43 -52.69 -17.18
N VAL A 361 5.66 -52.70 -17.65
CA VAL A 361 6.04 -52.54 -19.05
C VAL A 361 6.72 -53.82 -19.54
N GLU A 362 6.24 -54.34 -20.66
CA GLU A 362 6.86 -55.49 -21.35
C GLU A 362 7.94 -54.98 -22.32
N VAL A 363 9.17 -55.48 -22.21
CA VAL A 363 10.30 -55.07 -23.05
C VAL A 363 10.63 -56.19 -24.03
N GLY A 364 10.32 -55.98 -25.31
CA GLY A 364 10.20 -57.10 -26.27
C GLY A 364 8.97 -57.96 -25.94
N ASN A 365 8.42 -58.73 -26.88
CA ASN A 365 7.20 -59.53 -26.66
C ASN A 365 7.44 -60.74 -25.72
N SER A 366 7.99 -60.53 -24.52
CA SER A 366 8.38 -61.57 -23.58
C SER A 366 8.12 -61.14 -22.14
N GLY A 367 7.57 -62.05 -21.33
CA GLY A 367 7.52 -61.91 -19.87
C GLY A 367 6.12 -61.86 -19.26
N LEU A 368 5.19 -61.13 -19.87
CA LEU A 368 3.82 -60.99 -19.34
C LEU A 368 2.80 -61.72 -20.20
N THR A 369 2.89 -61.56 -21.51
CA THR A 369 1.92 -62.11 -22.46
C THR A 369 2.32 -63.48 -22.99
N SER A 370 3.62 -63.74 -23.10
CA SER A 370 4.16 -65.05 -23.45
C SER A 370 5.56 -65.28 -22.89
N ALA A 371 5.90 -66.55 -22.62
CA ALA A 371 7.23 -66.97 -22.20
C ALA A 371 7.52 -68.38 -22.75
N VAL A 372 8.79 -68.70 -22.99
CA VAL A 372 9.23 -70.01 -23.49
C VAL A 372 9.85 -70.80 -22.33
N ALA A 373 9.44 -72.06 -22.17
CA ALA A 373 9.96 -72.92 -21.11
C ALA A 373 11.49 -73.06 -21.21
N GLY A 374 12.17 -72.82 -20.08
CA GLY A 374 13.64 -72.87 -19.99
C GLY A 374 14.36 -71.65 -20.56
N VAL A 375 13.65 -70.64 -21.05
CA VAL A 375 14.20 -69.34 -21.46
C VAL A 375 13.79 -68.29 -20.45
N GLU A 376 14.75 -67.50 -19.99
CA GLU A 376 14.49 -66.38 -19.07
C GLU A 376 13.54 -65.37 -19.72
N ALA A 377 12.51 -64.99 -18.97
CA ALA A 377 11.54 -63.98 -19.38
C ALA A 377 11.55 -62.87 -18.32
N HIS A 378 11.46 -61.62 -18.76
CA HIS A 378 11.57 -60.46 -17.87
C HIS A 378 10.48 -59.44 -18.21
N PHE A 379 10.13 -58.62 -17.23
CA PHE A 379 9.29 -57.45 -17.41
C PHE A 379 9.81 -56.35 -16.46
N VAL A 380 9.45 -55.10 -16.74
CA VAL A 380 9.87 -53.95 -15.94
C VAL A 380 8.67 -53.45 -15.15
N VAL A 381 8.86 -53.17 -13.87
CA VAL A 381 7.89 -52.42 -13.07
C VAL A 381 8.38 -50.98 -13.01
N GLU A 382 7.56 -50.06 -13.52
CA GLU A 382 7.78 -48.62 -13.37
C GLU A 382 7.12 -48.17 -12.07
N SER A 383 7.93 -47.83 -11.08
CA SER A 383 7.41 -47.30 -9.83
C SER A 383 6.95 -45.85 -10.02
N ARG A 384 5.76 -45.56 -9.50
CA ARG A 384 5.12 -44.26 -9.66
C ARG A 384 4.57 -43.72 -8.35
N ASP A 385 4.39 -42.41 -8.29
CA ASP A 385 3.66 -41.76 -7.21
C ASP A 385 2.15 -41.73 -7.48
N LYS A 386 1.36 -41.18 -6.54
CA LYS A 386 -0.12 -41.14 -6.62
C LYS A 386 -0.66 -40.40 -7.86
N PHE A 387 0.17 -39.61 -8.55
CA PHE A 387 -0.18 -38.88 -9.77
C PHE A 387 0.43 -39.49 -11.03
N ALA A 388 0.90 -40.73 -10.93
CA ALA A 388 1.54 -41.48 -12.01
C ALA A 388 2.88 -40.88 -12.47
N ASN A 389 3.55 -40.05 -11.67
CA ASN A 389 4.90 -39.60 -11.99
C ASN A 389 5.89 -40.75 -11.78
N ILE A 390 6.81 -40.95 -12.73
CA ILE A 390 7.91 -41.90 -12.59
C ILE A 390 8.82 -41.47 -11.43
N ARG A 391 9.14 -42.40 -10.53
CA ARG A 391 10.04 -42.14 -9.41
C ARG A 391 11.49 -42.32 -9.85
N GLY A 392 12.02 -41.30 -10.54
CA GLY A 392 13.35 -41.31 -11.15
C GLY A 392 14.49 -40.77 -10.28
N GLY A 393 14.30 -40.65 -8.96
CA GLY A 393 15.38 -40.26 -8.04
C GLY A 393 15.59 -38.75 -7.95
N SER A 394 14.59 -37.96 -8.35
CA SER A 394 14.71 -36.51 -8.39
C SER A 394 14.66 -35.91 -6.99
N SER A 395 15.60 -35.01 -6.71
CA SER A 395 15.63 -34.19 -5.48
C SER A 395 15.76 -32.70 -5.82
N THR A 396 15.59 -31.87 -4.80
CA THR A 396 15.88 -30.44 -4.84
C THR A 396 16.88 -30.08 -3.73
N SER A 397 17.15 -28.80 -3.50
CA SER A 397 18.03 -28.32 -2.42
C SER A 397 17.48 -28.69 -1.04
N HIS A 398 16.16 -28.59 -0.85
CA HIS A 398 15.50 -28.83 0.44
C HIS A 398 14.64 -30.09 0.48
N ILE A 399 14.36 -30.72 -0.67
CA ILE A 399 13.57 -31.94 -0.74
C ILE A 399 14.47 -33.11 -1.16
N SER A 400 14.67 -34.05 -0.24
CA SER A 400 15.31 -35.33 -0.54
C SER A 400 14.50 -36.13 -1.55
N SER A 401 15.16 -36.95 -2.34
CA SER A 401 14.47 -37.88 -3.23
C SER A 401 13.53 -38.79 -2.44
N PHE A 402 12.30 -38.94 -2.91
CA PHE A 402 11.34 -39.90 -2.35
C PHE A 402 11.56 -41.33 -2.86
N GLY A 403 12.58 -41.57 -3.68
CA GLY A 403 12.95 -42.86 -4.24
C GLY A 403 13.37 -42.77 -5.70
N ASP A 404 14.11 -43.75 -6.17
CA ASP A 404 14.75 -43.77 -7.49
C ASP A 404 14.21 -44.87 -8.42
N GLY A 405 13.16 -45.56 -8.00
CA GLY A 405 12.58 -46.66 -8.78
C GLY A 405 13.31 -47.97 -8.57
N GLN A 406 14.62 -47.93 -8.37
CA GLN A 406 15.45 -49.11 -8.16
C GLN A 406 15.39 -49.62 -6.71
N SER A 407 15.29 -48.70 -5.76
CA SER A 407 15.10 -48.96 -4.33
C SER A 407 13.68 -49.40 -3.98
N ASP A 408 12.77 -49.47 -4.95
CA ASP A 408 11.40 -49.90 -4.71
C ASP A 408 11.25 -51.41 -4.88
N ALA A 409 10.79 -52.03 -3.81
CA ALA A 409 10.58 -53.47 -3.76
C ALA A 409 9.15 -53.85 -4.15
N PHE A 410 9.02 -54.79 -5.09
CA PHE A 410 7.75 -55.36 -5.53
C PHE A 410 7.79 -56.88 -5.37
N LEU A 411 6.78 -57.44 -4.69
CA LEU A 411 6.58 -58.89 -4.63
C LEU A 411 5.80 -59.35 -5.87
N VAL A 412 6.31 -60.37 -6.54
CA VAL A 412 5.70 -60.97 -7.72
C VAL A 412 5.32 -62.41 -7.40
N THR A 413 4.05 -62.76 -7.61
CA THR A 413 3.58 -64.14 -7.54
C THR A 413 3.05 -64.57 -8.90
N LEU A 414 3.69 -65.58 -9.50
CA LEU A 414 3.24 -66.25 -10.72
C LEU A 414 2.44 -67.50 -10.33
N ASN A 415 1.16 -67.54 -10.71
CA ASN A 415 0.29 -68.70 -10.50
C ASN A 415 0.07 -69.41 -11.84
N GLY A 416 0.45 -70.68 -11.90
CA GLY A 416 0.30 -71.56 -13.05
C GLY A 416 -0.74 -72.66 -12.84
N PRO A 417 -0.96 -73.49 -13.88
CA PRO A 417 -1.89 -74.61 -13.82
C PRO A 417 -1.50 -75.64 -12.76
N GLN A 418 -2.48 -76.42 -12.29
CA GLN A 418 -2.30 -77.47 -11.28
C GLN A 418 -1.69 -76.99 -9.94
N GLY A 419 -1.88 -75.72 -9.59
CA GLY A 419 -1.37 -75.15 -8.34
C GLY A 419 0.13 -74.81 -8.37
N TYR A 420 0.77 -74.83 -9.55
CA TYR A 420 2.12 -74.32 -9.70
C TYR A 420 2.17 -72.86 -9.24
N ARG A 421 3.09 -72.52 -8.34
CA ARG A 421 3.24 -71.17 -7.81
C ARG A 421 4.72 -70.84 -7.66
N VAL A 422 5.13 -69.70 -8.21
CA VAL A 422 6.47 -69.14 -8.03
C VAL A 422 6.30 -67.75 -7.43
N THR A 423 7.04 -67.47 -6.36
CA THR A 423 7.09 -66.14 -5.75
C THR A 423 8.51 -65.62 -5.86
N THR A 424 8.67 -64.39 -6.34
CA THR A 424 9.95 -63.68 -6.46
C THR A 424 9.73 -62.20 -6.11
N SER A 425 10.77 -61.38 -6.13
CA SER A 425 10.64 -59.93 -5.92
C SER A 425 11.73 -59.15 -6.64
N SER A 426 11.57 -57.82 -6.72
CA SER A 426 12.67 -56.92 -7.12
C SER A 426 13.66 -56.63 -5.99
N ALA A 427 13.39 -57.05 -4.75
CA ALA A 427 14.28 -56.86 -3.61
C ALA A 427 15.39 -57.92 -3.62
N VAL A 428 16.41 -57.67 -4.43
CA VAL A 428 17.54 -58.58 -4.64
C VAL A 428 18.83 -57.93 -4.16
N GLN A 429 19.51 -58.58 -3.22
CA GLN A 429 20.84 -58.19 -2.76
C GLN A 429 21.89 -59.16 -3.29
N VAL A 430 22.93 -58.63 -3.92
CA VAL A 430 24.11 -59.43 -4.29
C VAL A 430 25.20 -59.20 -3.25
N ILE A 431 25.72 -60.30 -2.71
CA ILE A 431 26.84 -60.32 -1.77
C ILE A 431 28.00 -60.99 -2.49
N GLU A 432 29.11 -60.28 -2.64
CA GLU A 432 30.29 -60.80 -3.33
C GLU A 432 31.48 -60.93 -2.36
N CYS A 433 32.14 -62.09 -2.41
CA CYS A 433 33.44 -62.30 -1.82
C CYS A 433 34.49 -62.14 -2.93
N SER A 434 35.19 -61.01 -2.93
CA SER A 434 36.13 -60.62 -3.99
C SER A 434 37.41 -61.47 -4.06
N ASP A 435 37.70 -62.26 -3.04
CA ASP A 435 38.78 -63.26 -3.04
C ASP A 435 38.37 -64.48 -2.20
N SER A 436 37.94 -65.52 -2.90
CA SER A 436 37.51 -66.79 -2.29
C SER A 436 38.65 -67.63 -1.71
N ASN A 437 39.91 -67.25 -1.91
CA ASN A 437 41.05 -67.95 -1.31
C ASN A 437 41.33 -67.46 0.13
N ILE A 438 40.72 -66.32 0.52
CA ILE A 438 40.82 -65.80 1.88
C ILE A 438 39.92 -66.64 2.79
N VAL A 439 40.54 -67.49 3.60
CA VAL A 439 39.84 -68.20 4.68
C VAL A 439 39.46 -67.19 5.76
N GLY A 440 38.17 -66.97 5.94
CA GLY A 440 37.64 -66.04 6.92
C GLY A 440 36.17 -66.28 7.22
N SER A 441 35.61 -65.42 8.06
CA SER A 441 34.18 -65.39 8.37
C SER A 441 33.63 -63.97 8.26
N PHE A 442 32.34 -63.86 7.97
CA PHE A 442 31.60 -62.60 7.95
C PHE A 442 30.29 -62.76 8.74
N ARG A 443 29.68 -61.63 9.10
CA ARG A 443 28.32 -61.59 9.69
C ARG A 443 27.40 -60.86 8.74
N LEU A 444 26.16 -61.31 8.68
CA LEU A 444 25.08 -60.64 8.00
C LEU A 444 24.27 -59.84 9.02
N SER A 445 23.72 -58.70 8.63
CA SER A 445 22.80 -57.93 9.47
C SER A 445 21.57 -57.54 8.66
N ILE A 446 20.39 -57.69 9.26
CA ILE A 446 19.10 -57.27 8.68
C ILE A 446 18.27 -56.63 9.79
N GLY A 447 17.71 -55.45 9.53
CA GLY A 447 16.88 -54.74 10.51
C GLY A 447 17.60 -54.48 11.85
N GLY A 448 18.92 -54.32 11.82
CA GLY A 448 19.78 -54.12 13.00
C GLY A 448 20.15 -55.38 13.78
N VAL A 449 19.70 -56.56 13.38
CA VAL A 449 20.05 -57.84 14.02
C VAL A 449 21.13 -58.57 13.22
N SER A 450 22.18 -59.03 13.90
CA SER A 450 23.36 -59.65 13.27
C SER A 450 23.43 -61.16 13.47
N SER A 451 23.94 -61.87 12.46
CA SER A 451 24.20 -63.30 12.51
C SER A 451 25.40 -63.67 13.38
N LEU A 452 25.51 -64.96 13.68
CA LEU A 452 26.78 -65.57 14.05
C LEU A 452 27.76 -65.53 12.87
N ASP A 453 29.03 -65.81 13.14
CA ASP A 453 30.08 -65.87 12.13
C ASP A 453 29.79 -66.97 11.09
N LEU A 454 29.64 -66.56 9.84
CA LEU A 454 29.46 -67.43 8.68
C LEU A 454 30.78 -67.56 7.93
N PRO A 455 31.18 -68.77 7.48
CA PRO A 455 32.41 -68.94 6.73
C PRO A 455 32.33 -68.26 5.34
N HIS A 456 33.48 -67.81 4.83
CA HIS A 456 33.65 -67.18 3.51
C HIS A 456 33.16 -68.01 2.30
N ASP A 457 32.87 -69.29 2.48
CA ASP A 457 32.38 -70.23 1.47
C ASP A 457 31.05 -70.87 1.87
N VAL A 458 30.26 -70.21 2.72
CA VAL A 458 28.96 -70.69 3.20
C VAL A 458 28.04 -71.14 2.06
N SER A 459 27.32 -72.25 2.27
CA SER A 459 26.36 -72.77 1.29
C SER A 459 25.14 -71.84 1.17
N ALA A 460 24.49 -71.82 0.01
CA ALA A 460 23.26 -71.05 -0.19
C ALA A 460 22.17 -71.44 0.81
N ALA A 461 21.99 -72.75 1.06
CA ALA A 461 21.01 -73.25 2.03
C ALA A 461 21.31 -72.79 3.46
N THR A 462 22.58 -72.82 3.88
CA THR A 462 22.99 -72.31 5.20
C THR A 462 22.72 -70.82 5.31
N MET A 463 23.11 -70.03 4.30
CA MET A 463 22.87 -68.59 4.28
C MET A 463 21.36 -68.28 4.31
N GLN A 464 20.54 -69.01 3.57
CA GLN A 464 19.08 -68.86 3.54
C GLN A 464 18.46 -69.09 4.93
N VAL A 465 18.85 -70.16 5.62
CA VAL A 465 18.36 -70.46 6.98
C VAL A 465 18.87 -69.41 7.97
N THR A 466 20.12 -68.99 7.87
CA THR A 466 20.66 -67.93 8.73
C THR A 466 19.85 -66.66 8.56
N ILE A 467 19.71 -66.13 7.34
CA ILE A 467 18.94 -64.92 7.06
C ILE A 467 17.48 -65.07 7.53
N GLY A 468 16.84 -66.19 7.20
CA GLY A 468 15.42 -66.37 7.53
C GLY A 468 15.13 -66.47 9.03
N THR A 469 16.13 -66.76 9.85
CA THR A 469 16.00 -66.83 11.32
C THR A 469 16.56 -65.61 12.05
N LEU A 470 17.09 -64.60 11.33
CA LEU A 470 17.67 -63.40 11.94
C LEU A 470 16.64 -62.46 12.56
N TYR A 471 15.39 -62.51 12.10
CA TYR A 471 14.33 -61.60 12.52
C TYR A 471 13.12 -62.37 13.04
N ASP A 472 12.33 -61.75 13.92
CA ASP A 472 11.07 -62.31 14.44
C ASP A 472 9.91 -61.34 14.13
N PRO A 473 8.91 -61.73 13.31
CA PRO A 473 8.76 -63.05 12.67
C PRO A 473 9.83 -63.32 11.57
N PRO A 474 10.09 -64.61 11.26
CA PRO A 474 11.08 -65.03 10.26
C PRO A 474 10.94 -64.34 8.90
N VAL A 475 12.06 -63.91 8.32
CA VAL A 475 12.09 -63.38 6.95
C VAL A 475 12.12 -64.55 5.96
N SER A 476 11.22 -64.54 4.99
CA SER A 476 11.28 -65.42 3.83
C SER A 476 12.26 -64.86 2.80
N VAL A 477 13.33 -65.59 2.51
CA VAL A 477 14.30 -65.29 1.44
C VAL A 477 14.60 -66.53 0.62
N GLU A 478 14.98 -66.32 -0.63
CA GLU A 478 15.60 -67.33 -1.50
C GLU A 478 17.06 -66.95 -1.74
N VAL A 479 17.99 -67.88 -1.55
CA VAL A 479 19.41 -67.63 -1.77
C VAL A 479 19.93 -68.54 -2.87
N GLN A 480 20.56 -67.94 -3.88
CA GLN A 480 21.29 -68.63 -4.92
C GLN A 480 22.77 -68.30 -4.81
N ARG A 481 23.64 -69.30 -4.92
CA ARG A 481 25.09 -69.10 -4.94
C ARG A 481 25.62 -69.36 -6.33
N THR A 482 26.38 -68.41 -6.86
CA THR A 482 27.07 -68.50 -8.15
C THR A 482 28.58 -68.36 -7.96
N LEU A 483 29.34 -69.05 -8.79
CA LEU A 483 30.80 -68.88 -8.87
C LEU A 483 31.11 -67.85 -9.96
N SER A 484 31.68 -66.71 -9.57
CA SER A 484 32.17 -65.70 -10.51
C SER A 484 33.67 -65.87 -10.67
N GLY A 485 34.08 -66.76 -11.59
CA GLY A 485 35.48 -67.19 -11.68
C GLY A 485 35.90 -68.02 -10.46
N THR A 486 36.91 -67.55 -9.71
CA THR A 486 37.25 -68.14 -8.40
C THR A 486 36.31 -67.67 -7.28
N ASN A 487 35.63 -66.54 -7.44
CA ASN A 487 34.95 -65.83 -6.35
C ASN A 487 33.55 -66.37 -6.02
N ASN A 488 33.15 -66.25 -4.75
CA ASN A 488 31.81 -66.62 -4.30
C ASN A 488 30.88 -65.39 -4.39
N ALA A 489 29.72 -65.57 -5.02
CA ALA A 489 28.64 -64.57 -4.98
C ALA A 489 27.33 -65.23 -4.53
N TRP A 490 26.57 -64.53 -3.69
CA TRP A 490 25.24 -64.94 -3.26
C TRP A 490 24.22 -63.89 -3.71
N THR A 491 23.21 -64.34 -4.42
CA THR A 491 22.03 -63.53 -4.75
C THR A 491 20.93 -63.88 -3.76
N VAL A 492 20.55 -62.91 -2.92
CA VAL A 492 19.53 -63.04 -1.90
C VAL A 492 18.28 -62.30 -2.38
N THR A 493 17.20 -63.03 -2.66
CA THR A 493 15.90 -62.46 -3.04
C THR A 493 14.97 -62.47 -1.85
N PHE A 494 14.48 -61.30 -1.44
CA PHE A 494 13.57 -61.16 -0.30
C PHE A 494 12.12 -61.43 -0.74
N LEU A 495 11.42 -62.36 -0.08
CA LEU A 495 10.05 -62.76 -0.43
C LEU A 495 9.00 -62.27 0.59
N SER A 496 9.46 -61.64 1.66
CA SER A 496 8.64 -61.04 2.72
C SER A 496 9.43 -59.90 3.36
N HIS A 497 8.76 -59.10 4.19
CA HIS A 497 9.40 -58.00 4.92
C HIS A 497 10.24 -57.09 4.00
N LEU A 498 9.68 -56.77 2.82
CA LEU A 498 10.37 -56.01 1.77
C LEU A 498 10.78 -54.61 2.26
N GLU A 499 10.03 -54.06 3.23
CA GLU A 499 10.34 -52.83 3.93
C GLU A 499 11.68 -52.88 4.69
N LEU A 500 12.09 -54.05 5.18
CA LEU A 500 13.40 -54.23 5.80
C LEU A 500 14.51 -54.19 4.76
N TRP A 501 14.26 -54.62 3.52
CA TRP A 501 15.25 -54.59 2.44
C TRP A 501 15.61 -53.15 2.05
N SER A 502 14.64 -52.25 1.98
CA SER A 502 14.92 -50.82 1.72
C SER A 502 15.69 -50.10 2.84
N SER A 503 15.92 -50.76 3.98
CA SER A 503 16.67 -50.23 5.12
C SER A 503 18.07 -50.83 5.31
N LEU A 504 18.47 -51.75 4.42
CA LEU A 504 19.82 -52.36 4.34
C LEU A 504 20.80 -51.44 3.61
#